data_AF-A0A0R1MUU8-F1
#
_entry.id   AF-A0A0R1MUU8-F1
#
_cell.length_a   1.000
_cell.length_b   1.000
_cell.length_c   1.000
_cell.angle_alpha   90.00
_cell.angle_beta   90.00
_cell.angle_gamma   90.00
#
_symmetry.space_group_name_H-M   'P 1'
#
loop_
_entity.id
_entity.type
_entity.pdbx_description
1 polymer ?
#
loop_
_entity_poly.entity_id
_entity_poly.type
_entity_poly.pdbx_seq_one_letter_code
_entity_poly.pdbx_strand_id
1 'polypeptide(L)'
;MTQPKIVEKKRYVHKPTKTDELYFVIQVPETFHIQNLDVSVQSEYWVPVNKDVSNTANYLLPINDPDKNTRVIYAAFRKDANYLTPSEIRDQRVRIGLSLRELSQILGFSYSTLSEIENNKRLQNQLQETALEMMLNRTELYRLFKNRSHQLKQRMSKQQYDRVETALIMAMPKQK
;
A
#
# COMPACT_ATOMS: atom_id res chain seq x y z
N MET A 1 -20.01 -14.62 18.77
CA MET A 1 -18.98 -14.66 17.71
C MET A 1 -19.66 -15.01 16.42
N THR A 2 -19.50 -14.20 15.37
CA THR A 2 -20.05 -14.49 14.05
C THR A 2 -19.35 -15.72 13.48
N GLN A 3 -20.11 -16.70 13.02
CA GLN A 3 -19.54 -17.97 12.56
C GLN A 3 -18.74 -17.78 11.26
N PRO A 4 -17.60 -18.48 11.09
CA PRO A 4 -16.85 -18.47 9.85
C PRO A 4 -17.70 -19.06 8.71
N LYS A 5 -17.64 -18.43 7.55
CA LYS A 5 -18.33 -18.92 6.35
C LYS A 5 -17.35 -19.68 5.46
N ILE A 6 -17.58 -20.96 5.21
CA ILE A 6 -16.84 -21.71 4.18
C ILE A 6 -17.25 -21.15 2.81
N VAL A 7 -16.26 -20.73 2.02
CA VAL A 7 -16.48 -20.14 0.69
C VAL A 7 -15.94 -21.01 -0.45
N GLU A 8 -14.92 -21.82 -0.17
CA GLU A 8 -14.28 -22.66 -1.19
C GLU A 8 -13.66 -23.90 -0.54
N LYS A 9 -13.55 -24.99 -1.30
CA LYS A 9 -12.68 -26.13 -0.98
C LYS A 9 -11.52 -26.15 -1.96
N LYS A 10 -10.29 -26.10 -1.44
CA LYS A 10 -9.08 -25.93 -2.23
C LYS A 10 -8.10 -27.07 -2.01
N ARG A 11 -7.47 -27.52 -3.09
CA ARG A 11 -6.36 -28.47 -3.07
C ARG A 11 -5.04 -27.71 -3.14
N TYR A 12 -4.09 -28.05 -2.27
CA TYR A 12 -2.76 -27.44 -2.25
C TYR A 12 -1.67 -28.50 -2.15
N VAL A 13 -0.73 -28.44 -3.09
CA VAL A 13 0.45 -29.31 -3.12
C VAL A 13 1.63 -28.58 -2.47
N HIS A 14 2.07 -29.07 -1.33
CA HIS A 14 3.24 -28.55 -0.64
C HIS A 14 4.50 -28.92 -1.41
N LYS A 15 5.12 -27.96 -2.09
CA LYS A 15 6.31 -28.20 -2.94
C LYS A 15 7.45 -28.92 -2.23
N PRO A 16 7.81 -28.61 -0.97
CA PRO A 16 8.94 -29.25 -0.29
C PRO A 16 8.69 -30.74 0.01
N THR A 17 7.47 -31.10 0.42
CA THR A 17 7.11 -32.45 0.87
C THR A 17 6.41 -33.28 -0.20
N LYS A 18 5.97 -32.64 -1.30
CA LYS A 18 5.07 -33.18 -2.32
C LYS A 18 3.78 -33.77 -1.75
N THR A 19 3.38 -33.33 -0.55
CA THR A 19 2.12 -33.75 0.07
C THR A 19 0.98 -32.94 -0.52
N ASP A 20 -0.11 -33.64 -0.86
CA ASP A 20 -1.34 -33.04 -1.33
C ASP A 20 -2.33 -32.96 -0.18
N GLU A 21 -2.77 -31.74 0.14
CA GLU A 21 -3.68 -31.47 1.25
C GLU A 21 -4.89 -30.67 0.78
N LEU A 22 -6.03 -30.97 1.38
CA LEU A 22 -7.29 -30.29 1.11
C LEU A 22 -7.59 -29.31 2.25
N TYR A 23 -8.03 -28.12 1.87
CA TYR A 23 -8.37 -27.04 2.78
C TYR A 23 -9.79 -26.52 2.49
N PHE A 24 -10.50 -26.13 3.53
CA PHE A 24 -11.60 -25.17 3.45
C PHE A 24 -11.03 -23.76 3.50
N VAL A 25 -11.40 -22.94 2.53
CA VAL A 25 -11.21 -21.48 2.60
C VAL A 25 -12.42 -20.91 3.30
N ILE A 26 -12.19 -20.18 4.39
CA ILE A 26 -13.23 -19.55 5.19
C ILE A 26 -13.06 -18.02 5.17
N GLN A 27 -14.19 -17.32 5.27
CA GLN A 27 -14.25 -15.89 5.52
C GLN A 27 -14.72 -15.61 6.94
N VAL A 28 -14.02 -14.71 7.61
CA VAL A 28 -14.27 -14.32 9.00
C VAL A 28 -14.43 -12.80 9.04
N PRO A 29 -15.56 -12.27 9.52
CA PRO A 29 -15.70 -10.84 9.78
C PRO A 29 -14.82 -10.45 10.96
N GLU A 30 -13.92 -9.50 10.75
CA GLU A 30 -13.01 -8.99 11.76
C GLU A 30 -13.01 -7.46 11.77
N THR A 31 -12.86 -6.89 12.96
CA THR A 31 -12.72 -5.44 13.14
C THR A 31 -11.34 -5.15 13.74
N PHE A 32 -10.59 -4.25 13.12
CA PHE A 32 -9.26 -3.86 13.53
C PHE A 32 -9.23 -2.39 13.93
N HIS A 33 -8.66 -2.08 15.08
CA HIS A 33 -8.43 -0.70 15.49
C HIS A 33 -7.09 -0.22 14.91
N ILE A 34 -7.13 0.74 13.99
CA ILE A 34 -5.96 1.26 13.28
C ILE A 34 -5.95 2.79 13.38
N GLN A 35 -4.88 3.34 13.95
CA GLN A 35 -4.80 4.77 14.25
C GLN A 35 -6.01 5.21 15.10
N ASN A 36 -6.94 5.97 14.52
CA ASN A 36 -8.14 6.47 15.21
C ASN A 36 -9.45 5.90 14.63
N LEU A 37 -9.38 4.81 13.86
CA LEU A 37 -10.53 4.22 13.15
C LEU A 37 -10.66 2.72 13.41
N ASP A 38 -11.90 2.26 13.50
CA ASP A 38 -12.24 0.84 13.49
C ASP A 38 -12.55 0.40 12.06
N VAL A 39 -11.77 -0.55 11.56
CA VAL A 39 -11.83 -1.03 10.17
C VAL A 39 -12.41 -2.43 10.17
N SER A 40 -13.56 -2.61 9.53
CA SER A 40 -14.24 -3.91 9.45
C SER A 40 -14.03 -4.55 8.07
N VAL A 41 -13.51 -5.78 8.06
CA VAL A 41 -13.20 -6.54 6.82
C VAL A 41 -13.63 -7.99 6.92
N GLN A 42 -13.66 -8.66 5.76
CA GLN A 42 -13.75 -10.12 5.67
C GLN A 42 -12.34 -10.67 5.45
N SER A 43 -11.75 -11.24 6.51
CA SER A 43 -10.46 -11.91 6.43
C SER A 43 -10.61 -13.33 5.92
N GLU A 44 -9.63 -13.78 5.15
CA GLU A 44 -9.58 -15.14 4.63
C GLU A 44 -8.62 -16.01 5.43
N TYR A 45 -9.06 -17.21 5.79
CA TYR A 45 -8.23 -18.23 6.42
C TYR A 45 -8.44 -19.58 5.76
N TRP A 46 -7.45 -20.45 5.86
CA TRP A 46 -7.51 -21.82 5.36
C TRP A 46 -7.51 -22.78 6.55
N VAL A 47 -8.40 -23.77 6.51
CA VAL A 47 -8.53 -24.79 7.55
C VAL A 47 -8.42 -26.16 6.88
N PRO A 48 -7.52 -27.06 7.30
CA PRO A 48 -7.48 -28.41 6.76
C PRO A 48 -8.86 -29.09 6.87
N VAL A 49 -9.29 -29.82 5.82
CA VAL A 49 -10.66 -30.36 5.77
C VAL A 49 -10.98 -31.40 6.87
N ASN A 50 -9.95 -31.93 7.52
CA ASN A 50 -10.05 -32.85 8.65
C ASN A 50 -10.02 -32.15 10.03
N LYS A 51 -10.06 -30.81 10.05
CA LYS A 51 -10.08 -29.98 11.26
C LYS A 51 -11.38 -29.22 11.35
N ASP A 52 -11.76 -28.90 12.58
CA ASP A 52 -12.96 -28.14 12.87
C ASP A 52 -12.78 -26.67 12.47
N VAL A 53 -13.63 -26.19 11.56
CA VAL A 53 -13.66 -24.81 11.06
C VAL A 53 -14.14 -23.81 12.12
N SER A 54 -14.77 -24.25 13.21
CA SER A 54 -15.18 -23.38 14.31
C SER A 54 -14.04 -23.09 15.30
N ASN A 55 -12.96 -23.87 15.26
CA ASN A 55 -11.82 -23.72 16.13
C ASN A 55 -10.74 -22.85 15.47
N THR A 56 -10.58 -21.63 15.97
CA THR A 56 -9.64 -20.62 15.46
C THR A 56 -8.17 -21.05 15.52
N ALA A 57 -7.81 -22.00 16.39
CA ALA A 57 -6.45 -22.55 16.42
C ALA A 57 -6.06 -23.32 15.15
N ASN A 58 -7.05 -23.70 14.32
CA ASN A 58 -6.82 -24.35 13.04
C ASN A 58 -6.69 -23.37 11.86
N TYR A 59 -6.82 -22.06 12.11
CA TYR A 59 -6.82 -21.07 11.03
C TYR A 59 -5.40 -20.82 10.57
N LEU A 60 -5.17 -21.04 9.28
CA LEU A 60 -3.93 -20.70 8.61
C LEU A 60 -4.15 -19.48 7.74
N LEU A 61 -3.14 -18.61 7.65
CA LEU A 61 -3.11 -17.60 6.61
C LEU A 61 -3.14 -18.28 5.22
N PRO A 62 -3.65 -17.61 4.18
CA PRO A 62 -3.63 -18.15 2.83
C PRO A 62 -2.21 -18.57 2.45
N ILE A 63 -1.99 -19.87 2.23
CA ILE A 63 -0.65 -20.46 2.13
C ILE A 63 0.12 -19.88 0.93
N ASN A 64 -0.59 -19.56 -0.14
CA ASN A 64 -0.02 -18.97 -1.35
C ASN A 64 0.20 -17.45 -1.27
N ASP A 65 -0.38 -16.78 -0.28
CA ASP A 65 -0.36 -15.33 -0.13
C ASP A 65 -0.64 -14.91 1.33
N PRO A 66 0.36 -15.06 2.22
CA PRO A 66 0.17 -14.82 3.66
C PRO A 66 -0.25 -13.37 3.98
N ASP A 67 0.13 -12.41 3.13
CA ASP A 67 -0.13 -10.98 3.31
C ASP A 67 -1.49 -10.53 2.77
N LYS A 68 -2.32 -11.44 2.24
CA LYS A 68 -3.62 -11.11 1.64
C LYS A 68 -4.51 -10.31 2.59
N ASN A 69 -4.67 -10.75 3.83
CA ASN A 69 -5.51 -10.08 4.82
C ASN A 69 -4.96 -8.69 5.15
N THR A 70 -3.65 -8.55 5.33
CA THR A 70 -2.98 -7.25 5.54
C THR A 70 -3.32 -6.25 4.44
N ARG A 71 -3.29 -6.68 3.16
CA ARG A 71 -3.62 -5.80 2.03
C ARG A 71 -5.10 -5.41 1.98
N VAL A 72 -6.01 -6.32 2.37
CA VAL A 72 -7.44 -6.05 2.48
C VAL A 72 -7.71 -5.02 3.60
N ILE A 73 -7.09 -5.22 4.77
CA ILE A 73 -7.18 -4.31 5.91
C ILE A 73 -6.69 -2.90 5.52
N TYR A 74 -5.52 -2.80 4.87
CA TYR A 74 -4.98 -1.51 4.44
C TYR A 74 -5.85 -0.82 3.38
N ALA A 75 -6.46 -1.58 2.47
CA ALA A 75 -7.35 -1.00 1.47
C ALA A 75 -8.64 -0.45 2.12
N ALA A 76 -9.22 -1.19 3.06
CA ALA A 76 -10.39 -0.74 3.81
C ALA A 76 -10.08 0.50 4.66
N PHE A 77 -8.96 0.49 5.41
CA PHE A 77 -8.53 1.66 6.16
C PHE A 77 -8.39 2.90 5.27
N ARG A 78 -7.72 2.79 4.11
CA ARG A 78 -7.53 3.95 3.23
C ARG A 78 -8.84 4.50 2.71
N LYS A 79 -9.80 3.62 2.39
CA LYS A 79 -11.14 4.03 1.99
C LYS A 79 -11.82 4.81 3.11
N ASP A 80 -11.79 4.29 4.33
CA ASP A 80 -12.49 4.88 5.47
C ASP A 80 -11.82 6.19 5.94
N ALA A 81 -10.49 6.28 5.82
CA ALA A 81 -9.70 7.48 6.14
C ALA A 81 -9.61 8.49 4.98
N ASN A 82 -10.14 8.16 3.80
CA ASN A 82 -9.98 8.92 2.55
C ASN A 82 -8.50 9.19 2.18
N TYR A 83 -7.65 8.19 2.37
CA TYR A 83 -6.23 8.24 2.02
C TYR A 83 -5.99 7.76 0.58
N LEU A 84 -4.94 8.30 -0.04
CA LEU A 84 -4.53 7.91 -1.38
C LEU A 84 -4.20 6.42 -1.47
N THR A 85 -4.74 5.78 -2.50
CA THR A 85 -4.45 4.40 -2.83
C THR A 85 -3.05 4.24 -3.45
N PRO A 86 -2.43 3.05 -3.34
CA PRO A 86 -1.14 2.77 -3.98
C PRO A 86 -1.10 3.08 -5.48
N SER A 87 -2.19 2.80 -6.20
CA SER A 87 -2.34 3.12 -7.63
C SER A 87 -2.41 4.61 -7.88
N GLU A 88 -3.21 5.37 -7.12
CA GLU A 88 -3.30 6.83 -7.30
C GLU A 88 -1.95 7.51 -7.10
N ILE A 89 -1.19 7.09 -6.08
CA ILE A 89 0.16 7.60 -5.81
C ILE A 89 1.08 7.29 -7.00
N ARG A 90 1.11 6.03 -7.44
CA ARG A 90 1.95 5.60 -8.57
C ARG A 90 1.60 6.34 -9.86
N ASP A 91 0.32 6.40 -10.19
CA ASP A 91 -0.19 6.98 -11.43
C ASP A 91 0.09 8.48 -11.46
N GLN A 92 -0.12 9.17 -10.33
CA GLN A 92 0.19 10.59 -10.25
C GLN A 92 1.70 10.86 -10.32
N ARG A 93 2.53 10.03 -9.69
CA ARG A 93 4.00 10.12 -9.81
C ARG A 93 4.45 9.97 -11.27
N VAL A 94 3.93 8.96 -11.97
CA VAL A 94 4.23 8.70 -13.38
C VAL A 94 3.73 9.84 -14.26
N ARG A 95 2.53 10.37 -13.99
CA ARG A 95 1.94 11.50 -14.73
C ARG A 95 2.77 12.79 -14.61
N ILE A 96 3.43 13.02 -13.48
CA ILE A 96 4.35 14.17 -13.30
C ILE A 96 5.73 13.88 -13.92
N GLY A 97 6.01 12.65 -14.36
CA GLY A 97 7.28 12.27 -14.98
C GLY A 97 8.41 12.08 -13.96
N LEU A 98 8.07 11.71 -12.71
CA LEU A 98 9.05 11.45 -11.67
C LEU A 98 9.30 9.96 -11.48
N SER A 99 10.57 9.60 -11.26
CA SER A 99 10.91 8.28 -10.74
C SER A 99 10.54 8.17 -9.27
N LEU A 100 10.44 6.94 -8.78
CA LEU A 100 10.19 6.63 -7.37
C LEU A 100 11.25 7.29 -6.45
N ARG A 101 12.52 7.26 -6.84
CA ARG A 101 13.63 7.88 -6.09
C ARG A 101 13.52 9.40 -6.02
N GLU A 102 13.09 10.04 -7.09
CA GLU A 102 12.97 11.50 -7.11
C GLU A 102 11.80 11.97 -6.26
N LEU A 103 10.63 11.32 -6.40
CA LEU A 103 9.49 11.66 -5.56
C LEU A 103 9.81 11.39 -4.08
N SER A 104 10.46 10.27 -3.75
CA SER A 104 10.84 9.99 -2.35
C SER A 104 11.77 11.06 -1.79
N GLN A 105 12.73 11.56 -2.59
CA GLN A 105 13.63 12.64 -2.16
C GLN A 105 12.88 13.96 -1.95
N ILE A 106 11.92 14.30 -2.83
CA ILE A 106 11.10 15.52 -2.72
C ILE A 106 10.22 15.46 -1.48
N LEU A 107 9.47 14.36 -1.28
CA LEU A 107 8.58 14.17 -0.13
C LEU A 107 9.35 13.95 1.18
N GLY A 108 10.61 13.54 1.10
CA GLY A 108 11.46 13.29 2.27
C GLY A 108 11.26 11.90 2.87
N PHE A 109 10.80 10.96 2.05
CA PHE A 109 10.69 9.55 2.42
C PHE A 109 11.98 8.80 2.10
N SER A 110 12.20 7.67 2.76
CA SER A 110 13.13 6.68 2.20
C SER A 110 12.54 6.11 0.91
N TYR A 111 13.42 5.68 -0.01
CA TYR A 111 12.99 4.98 -1.22
C TYR A 111 12.14 3.74 -0.89
N SER A 112 12.56 2.96 0.11
CA SER A 112 11.84 1.75 0.56
C SER A 112 10.43 2.09 1.05
N THR A 113 10.26 3.16 1.82
CA THR A 113 8.95 3.57 2.35
C THR A 113 7.97 3.86 1.22
N LEU A 114 8.37 4.69 0.25
CA LEU A 114 7.48 5.02 -0.88
C LEU A 114 7.22 3.79 -1.76
N SER A 115 8.23 2.94 -1.96
CA SER A 115 8.08 1.67 -2.67
C SER A 115 7.04 0.75 -2.02
N GLU A 116 7.12 0.57 -0.70
CA GLU A 116 6.20 -0.28 0.06
C GLU A 116 4.78 0.27 0.03
N ILE A 117 4.61 1.59 0.14
CA ILE A 117 3.29 2.25 0.02
C ILE A 117 2.71 2.02 -1.38
N GLU A 118 3.47 2.32 -2.45
CA GLU A 118 3.01 2.10 -3.83
C GLU A 118 2.76 0.63 -4.17
N ASN A 119 3.31 -0.32 -3.40
CA ASN A 119 3.08 -1.75 -3.57
C ASN A 119 2.09 -2.36 -2.55
N ASN A 120 1.36 -1.51 -1.82
CA ASN A 120 0.41 -1.92 -0.79
C ASN A 120 1.00 -2.81 0.33
N LYS A 121 2.31 -2.73 0.57
CA LYS A 121 3.01 -3.47 1.62
C LYS A 121 3.07 -2.71 2.94
N ARG A 122 2.82 -1.41 2.89
CA ARG A 122 2.84 -0.52 4.04
C ARG A 122 1.64 0.41 4.00
N LEU A 123 1.04 0.64 5.16
CA LEU A 123 0.06 1.69 5.37
C LEU A 123 0.78 3.00 5.72
N GLN A 124 0.40 4.09 5.06
CA GLN A 124 0.91 5.41 5.38
C GLN A 124 0.28 5.96 6.68
N ASN A 125 1.07 6.68 7.47
CA ASN A 125 0.54 7.47 8.58
C ASN A 125 0.06 8.84 8.11
N GLN A 126 -0.58 9.61 8.98
CA GLN A 126 -1.15 10.91 8.61
C GLN A 126 -0.13 11.91 8.04
N LEU A 127 1.08 11.98 8.59
CA LEU A 127 2.12 12.87 8.06
C LEU A 127 2.58 12.46 6.66
N GLN A 128 2.67 11.15 6.41
CA GLN A 128 2.99 10.61 5.10
C GLN A 128 1.85 10.86 4.11
N GLU A 129 0.60 10.70 4.54
CA GLU A 129 -0.56 11.03 3.72
C GLU A 129 -0.56 12.51 3.31
N THR A 130 -0.43 13.43 4.27
CA THR A 130 -0.39 14.87 3.98
C THR A 130 0.73 15.22 3.00
N ALA A 131 1.90 14.58 3.11
CA ALA A 131 2.99 14.77 2.16
C ALA A 131 2.65 14.18 0.77
N LEU A 132 1.99 13.02 0.71
CA LEU A 132 1.52 12.42 -0.54
C LEU A 132 0.45 13.32 -1.19
N GLU A 133 -0.51 13.87 -0.46
CA GLU A 133 -1.53 14.78 -1.00
C GLU A 133 -0.93 16.01 -1.69
N MET A 134 0.25 16.49 -1.27
CA MET A 134 0.96 17.56 -1.98
C MET A 134 1.23 17.22 -3.44
N MET A 135 1.35 15.93 -3.78
CA MET A 135 1.55 15.51 -5.17
C MET A 135 0.31 15.76 -6.04
N LEU A 136 -0.88 15.87 -5.45
CA LEU A 136 -2.11 16.20 -6.17
C LEU A 136 -2.13 17.67 -6.58
N ASN A 137 -1.51 18.56 -5.79
CA ASN A 137 -1.35 19.97 -6.10
C ASN A 137 0.07 20.27 -6.59
N ARG A 138 0.20 20.43 -7.90
CA ARG A 138 1.49 20.62 -8.58
C ARG A 138 2.26 21.86 -8.10
N THR A 139 1.54 22.91 -7.71
CA THR A 139 2.14 24.12 -7.14
C THR A 139 2.75 23.86 -5.76
N GLU A 140 2.06 23.09 -4.92
CA GLU A 140 2.56 22.71 -3.59
C GLU A 140 3.78 21.78 -3.70
N LEU A 141 3.72 20.80 -4.58
CA LEU A 141 4.86 19.91 -4.83
C LEU A 141 6.08 20.70 -5.34
N TYR A 142 5.88 21.65 -6.25
CA TYR A 142 6.96 22.52 -6.73
C TYR A 142 7.51 23.43 -5.62
N ARG A 143 6.64 24.02 -4.80
CA ARG A 143 7.05 24.82 -3.64
C ARG A 143 7.89 24.00 -2.67
N LEU A 144 7.48 22.76 -2.37
CA LEU A 144 8.24 21.83 -1.54
C LEU A 144 9.62 21.53 -2.16
N PHE A 145 9.67 21.25 -3.46
CA PHE A 145 10.92 21.04 -4.20
C PHE A 145 11.86 22.24 -4.07
N LYS A 146 11.36 23.47 -4.25
CA LYS A 146 12.18 24.70 -4.13
C LYS A 146 12.68 24.94 -2.70
N ASN A 147 11.82 24.73 -1.70
CA ASN A 147 12.19 24.86 -0.29
C ASN A 147 13.29 23.87 0.12
N ARG A 148 13.36 22.70 -0.54
CA ARG A 148 14.37 21.66 -0.30
C ARG A 148 15.55 21.70 -1.27
N SER A 149 15.65 22.73 -2.11
CA SER A 149 16.62 22.79 -3.20
C SER A 149 18.07 22.56 -2.75
N HIS A 150 18.48 23.12 -1.61
CA HIS A 150 19.82 22.91 -1.06
C HIS A 150 20.09 21.43 -0.77
N GLN A 151 19.17 20.73 -0.09
CA GLN A 151 19.34 19.31 0.24
C GLN A 151 19.25 18.41 -1.01
N LEU A 152 18.38 18.77 -1.97
CA LEU A 152 18.21 18.02 -3.21
C LEU A 152 19.45 18.12 -4.10
N LYS A 153 20.08 19.29 -4.19
CA LYS A 153 21.34 19.49 -4.94
C LYS A 153 22.51 18.69 -4.38
N GLN A 154 22.47 18.28 -3.11
CA GLN A 154 23.47 17.39 -2.52
C GLN A 154 23.20 15.90 -2.84
N ARG A 155 21.97 15.56 -3.23
CA ARG A 155 21.50 14.17 -3.42
C ARG A 155 21.24 13.80 -4.88
N MET A 156 21.19 14.80 -5.76
CA MET A 156 20.92 14.67 -7.19
C MET A 156 22.10 15.25 -7.98
N SER A 157 22.39 14.68 -9.15
CA SER A 157 23.27 15.37 -10.11
C SER A 157 22.59 16.65 -10.61
N LYS A 158 23.36 17.62 -11.11
CA LYS A 158 22.81 18.85 -11.70
C LYS A 158 21.80 18.52 -12.82
N GLN A 159 22.15 17.62 -13.73
CA GLN A 159 21.27 17.19 -14.82
C GLN A 159 19.95 16.59 -14.29
N GLN A 160 20.03 15.77 -13.23
CA GLN A 160 18.83 15.19 -12.62
C GLN A 160 17.95 16.27 -11.97
N TYR A 161 18.56 17.19 -11.21
CA TYR A 161 17.85 18.29 -10.58
C TYR A 161 17.12 19.17 -11.61
N ASP A 162 17.83 19.59 -12.66
CA ASP A 162 17.29 20.46 -13.72
C ASP A 162 16.13 19.78 -14.47
N ARG A 163 16.24 18.46 -14.70
CA ARG A 163 15.17 17.65 -15.30
C ARG A 163 13.94 17.56 -14.40
N VAL A 164 14.13 17.33 -13.09
CA VAL A 164 13.03 17.30 -12.11
C VAL A 164 12.33 18.66 -12.04
N GLU A 165 13.11 19.76 -11.97
CA GLU A 165 12.58 21.11 -11.96
C GLU A 165 11.73 21.40 -13.21
N THR A 166 12.26 21.04 -14.38
CA THR A 166 11.55 21.17 -15.67
C THR A 166 10.25 20.37 -15.68
N ALA A 167 10.28 19.11 -15.23
CA ALA A 167 9.09 18.25 -15.17
C ALA A 167 8.00 18.84 -14.26
N LEU A 168 8.39 19.38 -13.10
CA LEU A 168 7.46 20.03 -12.18
C LEU A 168 6.86 21.31 -12.78
N ILE A 169 7.66 22.15 -13.44
CA ILE A 169 7.20 23.37 -14.12
C ILE A 169 6.24 23.03 -15.26
N MET A 170 6.58 22.07 -16.12
CA MET A 170 5.71 21.62 -17.22
C MET A 170 4.40 21.03 -16.72
N ALA A 171 4.42 20.44 -15.52
CA ALA A 171 3.21 19.97 -14.89
C ALA A 171 2.35 21.12 -14.35
N MET A 172 2.87 22.31 -14.01
CA MET A 172 2.02 23.37 -13.45
C MET A 172 0.87 23.76 -14.40
N PRO A 173 -0.34 24.06 -13.88
CA PRO A 173 -1.43 24.54 -14.72
C PRO A 173 -1.00 25.82 -15.43
N LYS A 174 -1.25 25.91 -16.75
CA LYS A 174 -1.04 27.14 -17.49
C LYS A 174 -1.91 28.22 -16.85
N GLN A 175 -1.30 29.32 -16.42
CA GLN A 175 -2.05 30.49 -15.98
C GLN A 175 -2.95 30.91 -17.14
N LYS A 176 -4.26 30.91 -16.90
CA LYS A 176 -5.25 31.49 -17.83
C LYS A 176 -5.24 33.00 -17.68
#